data_AF-A0AAV6U2L8-F1
#
_entry.id   AF-A0AAV6U2L8-F1
#
_cell.length_a   1.000
_cell.length_b   1.000
_cell.length_c   1.000
_cell.angle_alpha   90.00
_cell.angle_beta   90.00
_cell.angle_gamma   90.00
#
_symmetry.space_group_name_H-M   'P 1'
#
loop_
_entity.id
_entity.type
_entity.pdbx_description
1 polymer ?
#
loop_
_entity_poly.entity_id
_entity_poly.type
_entity_poly.pdbx_seq_one_letter_code
_entity_poly.pdbx_strand_id
1 'polypeptide(L)'
;MGFSYELMLPVDGQFGVHQTDGNWTGIVGMLQRDEADLSVALTMTKPRLQAIDLSESYWVEGMTFVTELPSLLPNTYFYTYPFTLVLWLALLFVMIITSFFLVPREGFGAVLMTALRGLCRQSVNVRSAKTVGRKLLLGHWLYFVNFVTMSYCAVLLSFLTVPIREKGVETIDDLCQAVKEGSYKALEPMGTSFHKYLLNSENENLQELGRAILNNRSQYDPREEIENYFAYGTALIGPKIRFRGAAFSGRFISKDSFGMWNIGVALNRRFCCKKRLNVLLSRIIAAGLYQKIIEDEGFIAGIGRQNSQTEKHLKGASSVSLSIDDLYGVFAMLVAGYIAAGVALLLELVWNYV
;
A
#
# COMPACT_ATOMS: atom_id res chain seq x y z
N MET A 1 21.33 31.68 -19.92
CA MET A 1 21.16 33.15 -19.78
C MET A 1 22.47 33.89 -19.47
N GLY A 2 23.57 33.19 -19.17
CA GLY A 2 24.90 33.82 -19.03
C GLY A 2 25.06 34.65 -17.76
N PHE A 3 24.25 34.40 -16.74
CA PHE A 3 24.34 35.06 -15.44
C PHE A 3 25.22 34.25 -14.49
N SER A 4 26.01 34.95 -13.67
CA SER A 4 26.57 34.38 -12.44
C SER A 4 25.47 34.28 -11.40
N TYR A 5 25.49 33.23 -10.60
CA TYR A 5 24.49 33.00 -9.56
C TYR A 5 25.16 32.64 -8.24
N GLU A 6 24.49 32.97 -7.15
CA GLU A 6 24.82 32.55 -5.79
C GLU A 6 23.62 31.79 -5.24
N LEU A 7 23.86 30.61 -4.65
CA LEU A 7 22.81 29.80 -4.07
C LEU A 7 22.55 30.27 -2.65
N MET A 8 21.33 30.73 -2.39
CA MET A 8 20.86 31.10 -1.07
C MET A 8 19.78 30.15 -0.60
N LEU A 9 19.89 29.73 0.67
CA LEU A 9 18.87 28.92 1.34
C LEU A 9 18.06 29.81 2.30
N PRO A 10 16.74 29.60 2.39
CA PRO A 10 15.92 30.33 3.35
C PRO A 10 16.34 29.97 4.78
N VAL A 11 16.50 30.99 5.64
CA VAL A 11 16.95 30.83 7.03
C VAL A 11 16.01 29.91 7.82
N ASP A 12 14.71 30.05 7.60
CA ASP A 12 13.65 29.26 8.25
C ASP A 12 13.43 27.88 7.60
N GLY A 13 14.04 27.60 6.45
CA GLY A 13 13.84 26.35 5.70
C GLY A 13 12.46 26.20 5.05
N GLN A 14 11.64 27.26 5.00
CA GLN A 14 10.24 27.17 4.58
C GLN A 14 10.02 27.67 3.15
N PHE A 15 8.97 27.16 2.49
CA PHE A 15 8.57 27.66 1.18
C PHE A 15 7.92 29.04 1.25
N GLY A 16 7.17 29.29 2.32
CA GLY A 16 6.64 30.60 2.65
C GLY A 16 5.14 30.57 2.94
N VAL A 17 4.81 31.11 4.10
CA VAL A 17 3.46 31.20 4.66
C VAL A 17 3.10 32.68 4.79
N HIS A 18 1.91 33.02 4.29
CA HIS A 18 1.35 34.36 4.45
C HIS A 18 1.02 34.61 5.93
N GLN A 19 1.63 35.64 6.50
CA GLN A 19 1.41 36.13 7.86
C GLN A 19 0.27 37.17 7.91
N THR A 20 -0.23 37.50 9.11
CA THR A 20 -1.37 38.42 9.28
C THR A 20 -1.04 39.89 9.00
N ASP A 21 0.24 40.24 9.05
CA ASP A 21 0.81 41.54 8.74
C ASP A 21 0.96 41.82 7.23
N GLY A 22 0.60 40.85 6.37
CA GLY A 22 0.75 40.94 4.92
C GLY A 22 2.16 40.59 4.42
N ASN A 23 3.05 40.22 5.33
CA ASN A 23 4.39 39.75 5.00
C ASN A 23 4.40 38.24 4.76
N TRP A 24 5.45 37.76 4.10
CA TRP A 24 5.65 36.34 3.84
C TRP A 24 6.93 35.82 4.50
N THR A 25 6.87 34.58 4.99
CA THR A 25 8.05 33.83 5.43
C THR A 25 8.71 33.09 4.27
N GLY A 26 9.84 32.42 4.53
CA GLY A 26 10.49 31.53 3.60
C GLY A 26 10.91 32.15 2.27
N ILE A 27 10.94 31.31 1.24
CA ILE A 27 11.32 31.70 -0.12
C ILE A 27 10.45 32.85 -0.65
N VAL A 28 9.13 32.81 -0.42
CA VAL A 28 8.22 33.89 -0.87
C VAL A 28 8.59 35.22 -0.21
N GLY A 29 8.90 35.21 1.09
CA GLY A 29 9.32 36.40 1.82
C GLY A 29 10.61 37.01 1.30
N MET A 30 11.62 36.18 1.02
CA MET A 30 12.90 36.63 0.47
C MET A 30 12.71 37.30 -0.90
N LEU A 31 11.86 36.73 -1.76
CA LEU A 31 11.54 37.32 -3.06
C LEU A 31 10.68 38.60 -2.94
N GLN A 32 9.81 38.68 -1.94
CA GLN A 32 9.00 39.87 -1.68
C GLN A 32 9.84 41.05 -1.17
N ARG A 33 10.86 40.78 -0.35
CA ARG A 33 11.77 41.80 0.22
C ARG A 33 12.97 42.12 -0.67
N ASP A 34 12.98 41.62 -1.91
CA ASP A 34 14.09 41.77 -2.87
C ASP A 34 15.44 41.24 -2.31
N GLU A 35 15.42 40.26 -1.39
CA GLU A 35 16.63 39.58 -0.87
C GLU A 35 17.15 38.50 -1.83
N ALA A 36 16.27 37.97 -2.69
CA ALA A 36 16.59 37.01 -3.73
C ALA A 36 15.93 37.40 -5.06
N ASP A 37 16.53 37.01 -6.18
CA ASP A 37 16.03 37.34 -7.52
C ASP A 37 15.05 36.29 -8.07
N LEU A 38 15.36 35.01 -7.86
CA LEU A 38 14.54 33.90 -8.34
C LEU A 38 14.63 32.67 -7.41
N SER A 39 13.59 31.85 -7.43
CA SER A 39 13.59 30.49 -6.90
C SER A 39 13.17 29.51 -7.98
N VAL A 40 13.93 28.42 -8.10
CA VAL A 40 13.80 27.44 -9.18
C VAL A 40 12.41 26.81 -9.22
N ALA A 41 11.84 26.48 -8.06
CA ALA A 41 10.59 25.74 -7.96
C ALA A 41 9.70 26.28 -6.85
N LEU A 42 8.49 26.68 -7.21
CA LEU A 42 7.46 27.05 -6.24
C LEU A 42 6.05 26.75 -6.79
N THR A 43 5.16 26.34 -5.90
CA THR A 43 3.75 26.11 -6.21
C THR A 43 3.03 27.40 -6.57
N MET A 44 2.40 27.42 -7.75
CA MET A 44 1.60 28.54 -8.22
C MET A 44 0.26 28.58 -7.48
N THR A 45 0.09 29.57 -6.60
CA THR A 45 -1.17 29.81 -5.88
C THR A 45 -1.58 31.27 -6.00
N LYS A 46 -2.89 31.54 -5.97
CA LYS A 46 -3.42 32.92 -6.06
C LYS A 46 -2.80 33.87 -5.01
N PRO A 47 -2.66 33.48 -3.73
CA PRO A 47 -2.04 34.37 -2.73
C PRO A 47 -0.56 34.67 -3.03
N ARG A 48 0.21 33.68 -3.53
CA ARG A 48 1.62 33.91 -3.88
C ARG A 48 1.78 34.84 -5.08
N LEU A 49 0.92 34.71 -6.10
CA LEU A 49 0.91 35.60 -7.27
C LEU A 49 0.63 37.07 -6.92
N GLN A 50 0.03 37.35 -5.77
CA GLN A 50 -0.16 38.73 -5.28
C GLN A 50 1.14 39.31 -4.67
N ALA A 51 2.02 38.48 -4.12
CA ALA A 51 3.28 38.92 -3.53
C ALA A 51 4.42 38.95 -4.56
N ILE A 52 4.52 37.90 -5.37
CA ILE A 52 5.66 37.62 -6.27
C ILE A 52 5.19 37.32 -7.69
N ASP A 53 6.14 37.39 -8.63
CA ASP A 53 5.92 36.98 -10.01
C ASP A 53 6.28 35.49 -10.20
N LEU A 54 5.58 34.78 -11.08
CA LEU A 54 5.88 33.39 -11.43
C LEU A 54 6.03 33.24 -12.95
N SER A 55 6.92 32.34 -13.38
CA SER A 55 7.06 31.92 -14.77
C SER A 55 5.85 31.12 -15.25
N GLU A 56 5.88 30.72 -16.52
CA GLU A 56 5.00 29.64 -16.98
C GLU A 56 5.28 28.34 -16.21
N SER A 57 4.22 27.56 -16.00
CA SER A 57 4.32 26.26 -15.35
C SER A 57 5.15 25.32 -16.20
N TYR A 58 6.20 24.75 -15.63
CA TYR A 58 7.05 23.78 -16.31
C TYR A 58 6.82 22.34 -15.84
N TRP A 59 6.10 22.16 -14.73
CA TRP A 59 5.78 20.86 -14.17
C TRP A 59 4.46 20.89 -13.41
N VAL A 60 3.80 19.74 -13.29
CA VAL A 60 2.61 19.55 -12.47
C VAL A 60 2.92 18.50 -11.41
N GLU A 61 2.82 18.90 -10.16
CA GLU A 61 3.16 18.05 -9.01
C GLU A 61 1.92 17.67 -8.22
N GLY A 62 1.80 16.39 -7.88
CA GLY A 62 0.76 15.89 -7.00
C GLY A 62 1.24 15.78 -5.56
N MET A 63 0.41 16.18 -4.59
CA MET A 63 0.66 15.85 -3.18
C MET A 63 0.04 14.49 -2.90
N THR A 64 0.83 13.58 -2.35
CA THR A 64 0.40 12.24 -1.94
C THR A 64 0.94 11.93 -0.55
N PHE A 65 0.73 10.72 -0.07
CA PHE A 65 1.30 10.27 1.20
C PHE A 65 2.06 8.94 1.04
N VAL A 66 2.97 8.71 1.97
CA VAL A 66 3.73 7.48 2.11
C VAL A 66 3.53 6.91 3.50
N THR A 67 3.29 5.61 3.56
CA THR A 67 3.20 4.81 4.79
C THR A 67 4.19 3.66 4.74
N GLU A 68 4.44 3.04 5.88
CA GLU A 68 5.08 1.72 5.89
C GLU A 68 4.19 0.69 5.19
N LEU A 69 4.79 -0.32 4.56
CA LEU A 69 3.97 -1.39 4.02
C LEU A 69 3.27 -2.12 5.17
N PRO A 70 1.99 -2.50 4.99
CA PRO A 70 1.29 -3.32 5.96
C PRO A 70 2.03 -4.64 6.21
N SER A 71 1.81 -5.16 7.42
CA SER A 71 2.31 -6.43 7.90
C SER A 71 1.96 -7.57 6.94
N LEU A 72 2.82 -8.57 6.86
CA LEU A 72 2.44 -9.83 6.24
C LEU A 72 1.37 -10.50 7.11
N LEU A 73 0.37 -11.11 6.47
CA LEU A 73 -0.61 -11.90 7.18
C LEU A 73 0.08 -13.03 7.94
N PRO A 74 -0.39 -13.40 9.15
CA PRO A 74 0.22 -14.47 9.92
C PRO A 74 0.25 -15.78 9.13
N ASN A 75 1.41 -16.47 9.16
CA ASN A 75 1.56 -17.77 8.53
C ASN A 75 0.85 -18.90 9.31
N THR A 76 0.27 -18.63 10.47
CA THR A 76 -0.40 -19.68 11.28
C THR A 76 -1.61 -20.31 10.59
N TYR A 77 -2.40 -19.52 9.85
CA TYR A 77 -3.65 -19.99 9.24
C TYR A 77 -3.64 -19.92 7.70
N PHE A 78 -2.44 -19.92 7.10
CA PHE A 78 -2.27 -19.70 5.66
C PHE A 78 -3.06 -20.69 4.79
N TYR A 79 -3.28 -21.91 5.29
CA TYR A 79 -4.06 -22.96 4.63
C TYR A 79 -5.55 -22.61 4.47
N THR A 80 -6.07 -21.63 5.21
CA THR A 80 -7.46 -21.18 5.09
C THR A 80 -7.64 -20.07 4.05
N TYR A 81 -6.58 -19.33 3.72
CA TYR A 81 -6.63 -18.15 2.85
C TYR A 81 -7.11 -18.40 1.41
N PRO A 82 -6.86 -19.56 0.77
CA PRO A 82 -7.28 -19.79 -0.62
C PRO A 82 -8.79 -19.68 -0.86
N PHE A 83 -9.61 -19.98 0.15
CA PHE A 83 -11.07 -19.92 0.05
C PHE A 83 -11.66 -19.05 1.15
N THR A 84 -12.66 -18.24 0.77
CA THR A 84 -13.45 -17.47 1.74
C THR A 84 -14.32 -18.40 2.57
N LEU A 85 -14.74 -17.94 3.75
CA LEU A 85 -15.63 -18.71 4.63
C LEU A 85 -16.91 -19.18 3.93
N VAL A 86 -17.46 -18.35 3.03
CA VAL A 86 -18.62 -18.70 2.22
C VAL A 86 -18.34 -19.91 1.32
N LEU A 87 -17.16 -19.98 0.70
CA LEU A 87 -16.77 -21.12 -0.14
C LEU A 87 -16.53 -22.39 0.68
N TRP A 88 -15.93 -22.26 1.88
CA TRP A 88 -15.79 -23.39 2.80
C TRP A 88 -17.15 -23.97 3.22
N LEU A 89 -18.10 -23.11 3.57
CA LEU A 89 -19.46 -23.52 3.92
C LEU A 89 -20.20 -24.12 2.71
N ALA A 90 -20.05 -23.53 1.53
CA ALA A 90 -20.64 -24.07 0.30
C ALA A 90 -20.08 -25.46 -0.03
N LEU A 91 -18.78 -25.69 0.13
CA LEU A 91 -18.15 -27.00 -0.07
C LEU A 91 -18.70 -28.04 0.92
N LEU A 92 -18.84 -27.68 2.20
CA LEU A 92 -19.43 -28.55 3.21
C LEU A 92 -20.89 -28.87 2.87
N PHE A 93 -21.66 -27.88 2.42
CA PHE A 93 -23.05 -28.05 2.02
C PHE A 93 -23.19 -28.99 0.82
N VAL A 94 -22.40 -28.79 -0.24
CA VAL A 94 -22.40 -29.67 -1.43
C VAL A 94 -21.96 -31.09 -1.06
N MET A 95 -20.99 -31.24 -0.14
CA MET A 95 -20.58 -32.55 0.36
C MET A 95 -21.72 -33.29 1.08
N ILE A 96 -22.48 -32.60 1.93
CA ILE A 96 -23.63 -33.19 2.63
C ILE A 96 -24.73 -33.56 1.63
N ILE A 97 -25.05 -32.67 0.69
CA ILE A 97 -26.08 -32.91 -0.33
C ILE A 97 -25.72 -34.11 -1.20
N THR A 98 -24.50 -34.15 -1.75
CA THR A 98 -24.07 -35.28 -2.57
C THR A 98 -24.11 -36.56 -1.75
N SER A 99 -23.59 -36.55 -0.52
CA SER A 99 -23.65 -37.70 0.38
C SER A 99 -25.09 -38.18 0.60
N PHE A 100 -26.05 -37.28 0.84
CA PHE A 100 -27.47 -37.62 1.00
C PHE A 100 -28.04 -38.36 -0.23
N PHE A 101 -27.78 -37.87 -1.44
CA PHE A 101 -28.24 -38.53 -2.68
C PHE A 101 -27.50 -39.84 -2.98
N LEU A 102 -26.32 -40.05 -2.40
CA LEU A 102 -25.56 -41.30 -2.46
C LEU A 102 -25.90 -42.30 -1.34
N VAL A 103 -26.86 -42.04 -0.44
CA VAL A 103 -27.28 -42.98 0.65
C VAL A 103 -28.44 -43.89 0.20
N PRO A 104 -28.16 -45.16 -0.16
CA PRO A 104 -29.24 -46.12 -0.35
C PRO A 104 -29.13 -47.42 0.47
N ARG A 105 -27.96 -47.76 1.02
CA ARG A 105 -27.71 -49.00 1.78
C ARG A 105 -26.53 -48.94 2.74
N GLU A 106 -25.53 -48.13 2.44
CA GLU A 106 -24.46 -47.81 3.38
C GLU A 106 -24.94 -46.68 4.29
N GLY A 107 -24.65 -46.75 5.60
CA GLY A 107 -25.03 -45.68 6.53
C GLY A 107 -24.47 -44.32 6.09
N PHE A 108 -25.16 -43.23 6.41
CA PHE A 108 -24.77 -41.87 6.02
C PHE A 108 -23.30 -41.57 6.32
N GLY A 109 -22.77 -42.04 7.46
CA GLY A 109 -21.36 -41.88 7.82
C GLY A 109 -20.37 -42.54 6.84
N ALA A 110 -20.68 -43.71 6.29
CA ALA A 110 -19.82 -44.40 5.32
C ALA A 110 -19.75 -43.66 3.98
N VAL A 111 -20.88 -43.10 3.55
CA VAL A 111 -20.96 -42.28 2.34
C VAL A 111 -20.25 -40.95 2.54
N LEU A 112 -20.42 -40.30 3.70
CA LEU A 112 -19.71 -39.09 4.07
C LEU A 112 -18.19 -39.31 4.10
N MET A 113 -17.73 -40.43 4.66
CA MET A 113 -16.31 -40.82 4.64
C MET A 113 -15.81 -41.04 3.21
N THR A 114 -16.64 -41.59 2.33
CA THR A 114 -16.30 -41.75 0.90
C THR A 114 -16.17 -40.40 0.20
N ALA A 115 -17.06 -39.44 0.52
CA ALA A 115 -16.97 -38.08 0.00
C ALA A 115 -15.70 -37.37 0.49
N LEU A 116 -15.37 -37.51 1.79
CA LEU A 116 -14.16 -36.96 2.41
C LEU A 116 -12.88 -37.57 1.84
N ARG A 117 -12.86 -38.89 1.57
CA ARG A 117 -11.75 -39.57 0.87
C ARG A 117 -11.50 -38.95 -0.50
N GLY A 118 -12.56 -38.69 -1.26
CA GLY A 118 -12.46 -37.97 -2.53
C GLY A 118 -11.80 -36.60 -2.37
N LEU A 119 -12.22 -35.82 -1.36
CA LEU A 119 -11.67 -34.49 -1.06
C LEU A 119 -10.18 -34.54 -0.72
N CYS A 120 -9.77 -35.55 0.03
CA CYS A 120 -8.37 -35.81 0.37
C CYS A 120 -7.56 -36.44 -0.78
N ARG A 121 -8.14 -36.55 -1.99
CA ARG A 121 -7.57 -37.22 -3.17
C ARG A 121 -7.14 -38.67 -2.89
N GLN A 122 -7.78 -39.33 -1.93
CA GLN A 122 -7.59 -40.74 -1.63
C GLN A 122 -8.45 -41.60 -2.54
N SER A 123 -8.09 -42.87 -2.69
CA SER A 123 -8.83 -43.79 -3.54
C SER A 123 -10.25 -44.02 -3.01
N VAL A 124 -11.23 -43.87 -3.90
CA VAL A 124 -12.64 -44.12 -3.62
C VAL A 124 -13.05 -45.42 -4.28
N ASN A 125 -13.72 -46.30 -3.53
CA ASN A 125 -14.21 -47.56 -4.06
C ASN A 125 -15.49 -47.34 -4.90
N VAL A 126 -15.29 -47.09 -6.20
CA VAL A 126 -16.36 -46.87 -7.18
C VAL A 126 -17.28 -48.09 -7.33
N ARG A 127 -16.84 -49.29 -6.95
CA ARG A 127 -17.64 -50.53 -7.05
C ARG A 127 -18.84 -50.57 -6.09
N SER A 128 -18.88 -49.71 -5.07
CA SER A 128 -20.04 -49.58 -4.18
C SER A 128 -21.28 -49.04 -4.93
N ALA A 129 -21.10 -48.21 -5.97
CA ALA A 129 -22.19 -47.66 -6.76
C ALA A 129 -22.73 -48.70 -7.78
N LYS A 130 -23.83 -49.39 -7.44
CA LYS A 130 -24.43 -50.43 -8.30
C LYS A 130 -25.24 -49.89 -9.48
N THR A 131 -25.92 -48.76 -9.32
CA THR A 131 -26.82 -48.16 -10.34
C THR A 131 -26.09 -47.15 -11.22
N VAL A 132 -26.43 -47.08 -12.51
CA VAL A 132 -25.84 -46.13 -13.49
C VAL A 132 -25.94 -44.67 -12.99
N GLY A 133 -27.10 -44.24 -12.51
CA GLY A 133 -27.28 -42.87 -11.99
C GLY A 133 -26.34 -42.52 -10.82
N ARG A 134 -26.06 -43.49 -9.93
CA ARG A 134 -25.11 -43.29 -8.81
C ARG A 134 -23.66 -43.25 -9.26
N LYS A 135 -23.30 -44.03 -10.30
CA LYS A 135 -21.98 -43.96 -10.91
C LYS A 135 -21.74 -42.60 -11.56
N LEU A 136 -22.74 -42.05 -12.25
CA LEU A 136 -22.68 -40.71 -12.83
C LEU A 136 -22.54 -39.64 -11.75
N LEU A 137 -23.33 -39.72 -10.68
CA LEU A 137 -23.29 -38.75 -9.59
C LEU A 137 -21.97 -38.82 -8.80
N LEU A 138 -21.45 -40.02 -8.52
CA LEU A 138 -20.11 -40.21 -7.95
C LEU A 138 -19.01 -39.69 -8.89
N GLY A 139 -19.12 -39.95 -10.20
CA GLY A 139 -18.17 -39.44 -11.19
C GLY A 139 -18.16 -37.91 -11.24
N HIS A 140 -19.35 -37.29 -11.20
CA HIS A 140 -19.49 -35.84 -11.12
C HIS A 140 -18.87 -35.28 -9.83
N TRP A 141 -19.13 -35.92 -8.67
CA TRP A 141 -18.50 -35.54 -7.40
C TRP A 141 -16.97 -35.60 -7.48
N LEU A 142 -16.40 -36.67 -8.03
CA LEU A 142 -14.95 -36.83 -8.17
C LEU A 142 -14.35 -35.78 -9.12
N TYR A 143 -15.04 -35.44 -10.22
CA TYR A 143 -14.62 -34.38 -11.13
C TYR A 143 -14.65 -33.01 -10.44
N PHE A 144 -15.75 -32.69 -9.74
CA PHE A 144 -15.90 -31.46 -8.98
C PHE A 144 -14.80 -31.30 -7.92
N VAL A 145 -14.56 -32.35 -7.13
CA VAL A 145 -13.51 -32.34 -6.11
C VAL A 145 -12.11 -32.22 -6.72
N ASN A 146 -11.85 -32.86 -7.85
CA ASN A 146 -10.58 -32.70 -8.56
C ASN A 146 -10.35 -31.23 -8.97
N PHE A 147 -11.36 -30.60 -9.55
CA PHE A 147 -11.32 -29.19 -9.90
C PHE A 147 -11.08 -28.29 -8.68
N VAL A 148 -11.84 -28.49 -7.60
CA VAL A 148 -11.69 -27.71 -6.37
C VAL A 148 -10.29 -27.87 -5.77
N THR A 149 -9.79 -29.10 -5.64
CA THR A 149 -8.44 -29.33 -5.10
C THR A 149 -7.34 -28.72 -5.97
N MET A 150 -7.46 -28.78 -7.30
CA MET A 150 -6.52 -28.11 -8.20
C MET A 150 -6.56 -26.59 -8.05
N SER A 151 -7.76 -26.00 -7.98
CA SER A 151 -7.92 -24.56 -7.77
C SER A 151 -7.34 -24.10 -6.42
N TYR A 152 -7.57 -24.88 -5.35
CA TYR A 152 -7.01 -24.64 -4.03
C TYR A 152 -5.49 -24.67 -4.07
N CYS A 153 -4.89 -25.72 -4.67
CA CYS A 153 -3.44 -25.83 -4.79
C CYS A 153 -2.84 -24.68 -5.61
N ALA A 154 -3.51 -24.24 -6.69
CA ALA A 154 -3.04 -23.14 -7.52
C ALA A 154 -3.04 -21.80 -6.77
N VAL A 155 -4.13 -21.49 -6.04
CA VAL A 155 -4.23 -20.26 -5.25
C VAL A 155 -3.26 -20.30 -4.06
N LEU A 156 -3.18 -21.43 -3.35
CA LEU A 156 -2.22 -21.62 -2.27
C LEU A 156 -0.79 -21.40 -2.75
N LEU A 157 -0.41 -21.99 -3.89
CA LEU A 157 0.91 -21.79 -4.48
C LEU A 157 1.18 -20.31 -4.80
N SER A 158 0.19 -19.58 -5.32
CA SER A 158 0.32 -18.14 -5.57
C SER A 158 0.56 -17.33 -4.30
N PHE A 159 0.01 -17.75 -3.16
CA PHE A 159 0.23 -17.09 -1.88
C PHE A 159 1.56 -17.43 -1.24
N LEU A 160 2.07 -18.64 -1.48
CA LEU A 160 3.41 -19.03 -1.04
C LEU A 160 4.51 -18.32 -1.86
N THR A 161 4.24 -17.99 -3.13
CA THR A 161 5.18 -17.24 -3.96
C THR A 161 5.16 -15.75 -3.67
N VAL A 162 3.99 -15.17 -3.41
CA VAL A 162 3.84 -13.75 -3.03
C VAL A 162 3.02 -13.69 -1.75
N PRO A 163 3.65 -13.42 -0.59
CA PRO A 163 2.95 -13.44 0.68
C PRO A 163 1.95 -12.29 0.74
N ILE A 164 0.74 -12.61 1.23
CA ILE A 164 -0.35 -11.65 1.32
C ILE A 164 -0.06 -10.69 2.46
N ARG A 165 -0.31 -9.40 2.23
CA ARG A 165 -0.24 -8.36 3.26
C ARG A 165 -1.63 -8.04 3.78
N GLU A 166 -1.68 -7.57 5.02
CA GLU A 166 -2.88 -6.96 5.56
C GLU A 166 -3.29 -5.74 4.70
N LYS A 167 -4.59 -5.41 4.71
CA LYS A 167 -5.06 -4.21 4.01
C LYS A 167 -4.51 -2.99 4.75
N GLY A 168 -3.59 -2.27 4.12
CA GLY A 168 -3.05 -1.02 4.64
C GLY A 168 -3.91 0.19 4.28
N VAL A 169 -3.44 1.37 4.69
CA VAL A 169 -3.99 2.66 4.26
C VAL A 169 -3.52 2.95 2.85
N GLU A 170 -4.39 2.73 1.86
CA GLU A 170 -4.04 2.87 0.46
C GLU A 170 -4.54 4.18 -0.16
N THR A 171 -5.77 4.56 0.17
CA THR A 171 -6.45 5.75 -0.38
C THR A 171 -6.40 6.93 0.59
N ILE A 172 -6.69 8.12 0.08
CA ILE A 172 -6.79 9.32 0.92
C ILE A 172 -7.97 9.22 1.89
N ASP A 173 -9.09 8.62 1.46
CA ASP A 173 -10.23 8.41 2.33
C ASP A 173 -9.92 7.41 3.45
N ASP A 174 -9.20 6.32 3.15
CA ASP A 174 -8.70 5.39 4.17
C ASP A 174 -7.80 6.13 5.17
N LEU A 175 -6.93 7.04 4.70
CA LEU A 175 -6.06 7.82 5.57
C LEU A 175 -6.86 8.76 6.47
N CYS A 176 -7.86 9.46 5.91
CA CYS A 176 -8.71 10.35 6.69
C CYS A 176 -9.44 9.56 7.78
N GLN A 177 -10.00 8.40 7.44
CA GLN A 177 -10.66 7.53 8.42
C GLN A 177 -9.68 7.03 9.50
N ALA A 178 -8.49 6.56 9.10
CA ALA A 178 -7.49 6.07 10.04
C ALA A 178 -6.99 7.17 11.01
N VAL A 179 -6.89 8.41 10.55
CA VAL A 179 -6.55 9.56 11.41
C VAL A 179 -7.70 9.91 12.36
N LYS A 180 -8.97 9.82 11.91
CA LYS A 180 -10.14 10.03 12.78
C LYS A 180 -10.22 8.96 13.89
N GLU A 181 -9.92 7.72 13.56
CA GLU A 181 -9.87 6.60 14.50
C GLU A 181 -8.65 6.67 15.44
N GLY A 182 -7.68 7.53 15.15
CA GLY A 182 -6.45 7.69 15.94
C GLY A 182 -5.41 6.57 15.71
N SER A 183 -5.62 5.71 14.70
CA SER A 183 -4.70 4.64 14.36
C SER A 183 -3.48 5.15 13.57
N TYR A 184 -3.63 6.28 12.86
CA TYR A 184 -2.56 6.91 12.11
C TYR A 184 -2.34 8.38 12.48
N LYS A 185 -1.07 8.79 12.49
CA LYS A 185 -0.64 10.18 12.58
C LYS A 185 -0.18 10.69 11.21
N ALA A 186 -0.93 11.62 10.63
CA ALA A 186 -0.54 12.29 9.38
C ALA A 186 0.47 13.42 9.67
N LEU A 187 1.58 13.42 8.93
CA LEU A 187 2.68 14.37 9.06
C LEU A 187 2.80 15.21 7.77
N GLU A 188 2.75 16.53 7.89
CA GLU A 188 2.84 17.48 6.77
C GLU A 188 4.17 18.26 6.78
N PRO A 189 4.77 18.59 5.63
CA PRO A 189 5.93 19.50 5.61
C PRO A 189 5.59 20.89 6.17
N MET A 190 6.48 21.43 7.00
CA MET A 190 6.37 22.79 7.52
C MET A 190 6.45 23.85 6.42
N GLY A 191 5.76 24.97 6.64
CA GLY A 191 5.94 26.17 5.81
C GLY A 191 5.33 26.09 4.40
N THR A 192 4.39 25.17 4.16
CA THR A 192 3.73 24.99 2.86
C THR A 192 2.34 25.63 2.81
N SER A 193 1.81 25.77 1.59
CA SER A 193 0.42 26.18 1.38
C SER A 193 -0.59 25.03 1.54
N PHE A 194 -0.12 23.80 1.76
CA PHE A 194 -0.97 22.61 1.76
C PHE A 194 -1.89 22.56 2.98
N HIS A 195 -1.42 22.98 4.15
CA HIS A 195 -2.25 23.09 5.34
C HIS A 195 -3.49 23.97 5.13
N LYS A 196 -3.30 25.15 4.52
CA LYS A 196 -4.40 26.07 4.19
C LYS A 196 -5.36 25.46 3.15
N TYR A 197 -4.84 24.62 2.26
CA TYR A 197 -5.67 23.88 1.30
C TYR A 197 -6.56 22.85 2.01
N LEU A 198 -6.02 22.07 2.96
CA LEU A 198 -6.81 21.09 3.73
C LEU A 198 -7.96 21.77 4.48
N LEU A 199 -7.68 22.86 5.21
CA LEU A 199 -8.68 23.57 6.00
C LEU A 199 -9.78 24.24 5.16
N ASN A 200 -9.45 24.67 3.95
CA ASN A 200 -10.40 25.34 3.04
C ASN A 200 -11.03 24.37 2.02
N SER A 201 -10.73 23.08 2.09
CA SER A 201 -11.24 22.07 1.16
C SER A 201 -12.76 21.93 1.30
N GLU A 202 -13.49 21.69 0.22
CA GLU A 202 -14.94 21.42 0.30
C GLU A 202 -15.24 20.06 0.94
N ASN A 203 -14.27 19.13 0.90
CA ASN A 203 -14.41 17.80 1.47
C ASN A 203 -14.22 17.84 3.00
N GLU A 204 -15.26 17.46 3.73
CA GLU A 204 -15.27 17.40 5.19
C GLU A 204 -14.14 16.50 5.76
N ASN A 205 -13.85 15.37 5.11
CA ASN A 205 -12.76 14.47 5.52
C ASN A 205 -11.38 15.16 5.48
N LEU A 206 -11.15 15.98 4.44
CA LEU A 206 -9.89 16.72 4.29
C LEU A 206 -9.79 17.89 5.26
N GLN A 207 -10.91 18.57 5.54
CA GLN A 207 -10.94 19.61 6.56
C GLN A 207 -10.63 19.04 7.95
N GLU A 208 -11.22 17.91 8.30
CA GLU A 208 -10.96 17.22 9.57
C GLU A 208 -9.52 16.75 9.67
N LEU A 209 -8.95 16.20 8.59
CA LEU A 209 -7.53 15.86 8.51
C LEU A 209 -6.66 17.09 8.78
N GLY A 210 -6.97 18.23 8.15
CA GLY A 210 -6.28 19.50 8.38
C GLY A 210 -6.33 19.96 9.84
N ARG A 211 -7.51 19.86 10.48
CA ARG A 211 -7.68 20.20 11.91
C ARG A 211 -6.91 19.24 12.82
N ALA A 212 -6.90 17.94 12.51
CA ALA A 212 -6.16 16.93 13.26
C ALA A 212 -4.64 17.18 13.20
N ILE A 213 -4.11 17.53 12.03
CA ILE A 213 -2.70 17.90 11.84
C ILE A 213 -2.35 19.15 12.66
N LEU A 214 -3.23 20.16 12.66
CA LEU A 214 -3.03 21.41 13.42
C LEU A 214 -2.99 21.17 14.94
N ASN A 215 -3.95 20.41 15.46
CA ASN A 215 -4.08 20.14 16.89
C ASN A 215 -2.87 19.37 17.43
N ASN A 216 -2.38 18.38 16.67
CA ASN A 216 -1.26 17.54 17.07
C ASN A 216 0.11 18.14 16.75
N ARG A 217 0.16 19.32 16.09
CA ARG A 217 1.38 19.93 15.53
C ARG A 217 2.21 18.92 14.73
N SER A 218 1.53 18.13 13.92
CA SER A 218 2.12 17.03 13.16
C SER A 218 2.79 17.54 11.87
N GLN A 219 3.86 18.31 12.03
CA GLN A 219 4.64 18.80 10.91
C GLN A 219 6.11 18.37 11.01
N TYR A 220 6.75 18.17 9.87
CA TYR A 220 8.17 17.81 9.78
C TYR A 220 8.96 18.88 9.01
N ASP A 221 10.25 19.04 9.36
CA ASP A 221 11.15 19.94 8.65
C ASP A 221 11.59 19.28 7.32
N PRO A 222 11.32 19.90 6.16
CA PRO A 222 11.75 19.38 4.86
C PRO A 222 13.27 19.27 4.68
N ARG A 223 14.10 19.84 5.57
CA ARG A 223 15.57 19.75 5.51
C ARG A 223 16.12 18.51 6.18
N GLU A 224 15.37 17.92 7.11
CA GLU A 224 15.79 16.72 7.82
C GLU A 224 15.59 15.45 6.96
N GLU A 225 16.28 14.38 7.34
CA GLU A 225 16.08 13.08 6.72
C GLU A 225 14.67 12.57 7.04
N ILE A 226 13.83 12.44 5.99
CA ILE A 226 12.45 11.98 6.08
C ILE A 226 12.38 10.60 6.77
N GLU A 227 13.44 9.79 6.65
CA GLU A 227 13.54 8.46 7.29
C GLU A 227 13.31 8.49 8.79
N ASN A 228 13.71 9.56 9.49
CA ASN A 228 13.56 9.68 10.94
C ASN A 228 12.10 9.85 11.38
N TYR A 229 11.22 10.23 10.46
CA TYR A 229 9.80 10.48 10.72
C TYR A 229 8.92 9.26 10.42
N PHE A 230 9.48 8.20 9.85
CA PHE A 230 8.74 6.95 9.63
C PHE A 230 8.69 6.13 10.91
N ALA A 231 7.47 5.94 11.40
CA ALA A 231 7.14 4.96 12.42
C ALA A 231 5.85 4.22 12.03
N TYR A 232 5.63 3.06 12.63
CA TYR A 232 4.37 2.34 12.46
C TYR A 232 3.19 3.24 12.88
N GLY A 233 2.14 3.29 12.05
CA GLY A 233 1.02 4.22 12.26
C GLY A 233 1.32 5.68 11.93
N THR A 234 2.33 5.97 11.11
CA THR A 234 2.56 7.32 10.58
C THR A 234 2.37 7.37 9.07
N ALA A 235 1.79 8.48 8.59
CA ALA A 235 1.61 8.75 7.17
C ALA A 235 2.28 10.09 6.84
N LEU A 236 3.29 10.05 5.99
CA LEU A 236 4.04 11.24 5.59
C LEU A 236 3.47 11.81 4.30
N ILE A 237 2.93 13.02 4.38
CA ILE A 237 2.36 13.74 3.24
C ILE A 237 3.45 14.55 2.56
N GLY A 238 3.47 14.60 1.23
CA GLY A 238 4.47 15.35 0.49
C GLY A 238 4.32 15.27 -1.03
N PRO A 239 5.16 16.00 -1.78
CA PRO A 239 5.19 15.95 -3.23
C PRO A 239 5.58 14.55 -3.73
N LYS A 240 4.86 14.02 -4.73
CA LYS A 240 5.09 12.68 -5.29
C LYS A 240 6.51 12.51 -5.82
N ILE A 241 7.09 13.55 -6.43
CA ILE A 241 8.49 13.53 -6.90
C ILE A 241 9.50 13.30 -5.78
N ARG A 242 9.22 13.76 -4.57
CA ARG A 242 10.12 13.58 -3.41
C ARG A 242 10.11 12.15 -2.89
N PHE A 243 9.04 11.41 -3.16
CA PHE A 243 8.92 9.99 -2.83
C PHE A 243 9.40 9.07 -3.95
N ARG A 244 9.84 9.61 -5.09
CA ARG A 244 10.50 8.83 -6.15
C ARG A 244 11.98 8.70 -5.82
N GLY A 245 12.42 7.49 -5.49
CA GLY A 245 13.83 7.16 -5.23
C GLY A 245 13.98 5.88 -4.39
N ALA A 246 15.19 5.32 -4.34
CA ALA A 246 15.43 4.05 -3.62
C ALA A 246 15.18 4.13 -2.11
N ALA A 247 15.22 5.34 -1.51
CA ALA A 247 14.86 5.52 -0.10
C ALA A 247 13.41 5.08 0.20
N PHE A 248 12.53 5.01 -0.80
CA PHE A 248 11.11 4.63 -0.64
C PHE A 248 10.74 3.33 -1.37
N SER A 249 11.72 2.58 -1.90
CA SER A 249 11.51 1.32 -2.65
C SER A 249 10.79 0.22 -1.85
N GLY A 250 10.88 0.27 -0.53
CA GLY A 250 10.21 -0.64 0.41
C GLY A 250 9.14 0.05 1.26
N ARG A 251 8.47 1.08 0.72
CA ARG A 251 7.37 1.81 1.38
C ARG A 251 6.14 1.85 0.48
N PHE A 252 4.97 1.98 1.08
CA PHE A 252 3.73 2.13 0.31
C PHE A 252 3.52 3.61 -0.01
N ILE A 253 3.47 3.93 -1.31
CA ILE A 253 3.16 5.28 -1.81
C ILE A 253 1.74 5.22 -2.35
N SER A 254 0.86 6.08 -1.85
CA SER A 254 -0.52 6.12 -2.34
C SER A 254 -0.55 6.49 -3.82
N LYS A 255 -1.44 5.83 -4.57
CA LYS A 255 -1.69 6.16 -5.98
C LYS A 255 -2.50 7.44 -6.09
N ASP A 256 -3.31 7.74 -5.07
CA ASP A 256 -4.14 8.92 -5.01
C ASP A 256 -3.30 10.17 -4.71
N SER A 257 -3.85 11.33 -5.07
CA SER A 257 -3.23 12.61 -4.79
C SER A 257 -4.29 13.56 -4.28
N PHE A 258 -3.94 14.31 -3.22
CA PHE A 258 -4.82 15.30 -2.59
C PHE A 258 -5.21 16.40 -3.58
N GLY A 259 -4.32 16.66 -4.55
CA GLY A 259 -4.53 17.61 -5.62
C GLY A 259 -3.32 17.62 -6.54
N MET A 260 -3.44 18.39 -7.61
CA MET A 260 -2.37 18.65 -8.57
C MET A 260 -2.09 20.15 -8.56
N TRP A 261 -0.83 20.52 -8.47
CA TRP A 261 -0.42 21.92 -8.49
C TRP A 261 0.63 22.17 -9.57
N ASN A 262 0.48 23.33 -10.21
CA ASN A 262 1.45 23.83 -11.16
C ASN A 262 2.69 24.36 -10.43
N ILE A 263 3.86 23.96 -10.90
CA ILE A 263 5.16 24.41 -10.41
C ILE A 263 5.78 25.33 -11.45
N GLY A 264 6.21 26.50 -10.99
CA GLY A 264 6.91 27.49 -11.81
C GLY A 264 8.13 28.06 -11.08
N VAL A 265 8.96 28.77 -11.84
CA VAL A 265 10.06 29.56 -11.29
C VAL A 265 9.46 30.80 -10.66
N ALA A 266 9.69 30.99 -9.37
CA ALA A 266 9.28 32.19 -8.65
C ALA A 266 10.31 33.29 -8.84
N LEU A 267 9.84 34.52 -9.02
CA LEU A 267 10.64 35.69 -9.38
C LEU A 267 10.25 36.85 -8.46
N ASN A 268 11.23 37.67 -8.11
CA ASN A 268 10.90 38.99 -7.56
C ASN A 268 10.19 39.84 -8.63
N ARG A 269 9.47 40.87 -8.20
CA ARG A 269 8.72 41.74 -9.13
C ARG A 269 9.61 42.58 -10.04
N ARG A 270 10.90 42.75 -9.68
CA ARG A 270 11.87 43.55 -10.42
C ARG A 270 12.62 42.75 -11.49
N PHE A 271 12.35 41.45 -11.62
CA PHE A 271 13.11 40.56 -12.48
C PHE A 271 13.03 40.98 -13.97
N CYS A 272 14.16 41.43 -14.53
CA CYS A 272 14.25 42.03 -15.87
C CYS A 272 13.78 41.13 -17.01
N CYS A 273 13.89 39.81 -16.81
CA CYS A 273 14.15 38.91 -17.92
C CYS A 273 13.14 37.75 -18.01
N LYS A 274 11.95 37.92 -17.40
CA LYS A 274 10.86 36.93 -17.33
C LYS A 274 10.49 36.35 -18.70
N LYS A 275 10.32 37.20 -19.73
CA LYS A 275 9.98 36.75 -21.10
C LYS A 275 11.03 35.81 -21.68
N ARG A 276 12.32 36.14 -21.51
CA ARG A 276 13.43 35.32 -22.00
C ARG A 276 13.53 34.01 -21.23
N LEU A 277 13.29 34.03 -19.91
CA LEU A 277 13.23 32.84 -19.07
C LEU A 277 12.11 31.89 -19.55
N ASN A 278 10.89 32.38 -19.77
CA ASN A 278 9.78 31.56 -20.26
C ASN A 278 10.12 30.88 -21.59
N VAL A 279 10.68 31.61 -22.57
CA VAL A 279 11.09 31.02 -23.86
C VAL A 279 12.11 29.87 -23.67
N LEU A 280 13.04 30.02 -22.72
CA LEU A 280 14.01 28.97 -22.42
C LEU A 280 13.37 27.78 -21.71
N LEU A 281 12.47 28.02 -20.74
CA LEU A 281 11.73 26.97 -20.05
C LEU A 281 10.89 26.15 -21.04
N SER A 282 10.14 26.80 -21.93
CA SER A 282 9.36 26.10 -22.96
C SER A 282 10.24 25.25 -23.88
N ARG A 283 11.44 25.72 -24.23
CA ARG A 283 12.40 24.93 -25.02
C ARG A 283 12.93 23.71 -24.26
N ILE A 284 13.24 23.85 -22.97
CA ILE A 284 13.70 22.75 -22.11
C ILE A 284 12.61 21.68 -21.99
N ILE A 285 11.36 22.09 -21.78
CA ILE A 285 10.20 21.19 -21.70
C ILE A 285 9.97 20.50 -23.04
N ALA A 286 9.94 21.26 -24.14
CA ALA A 286 9.69 20.71 -25.49
C ALA A 286 10.79 19.75 -25.95
N ALA A 287 12.03 19.95 -25.51
CA ALA A 287 13.15 19.04 -25.77
C ALA A 287 13.12 17.79 -24.87
N GLY A 288 12.19 17.68 -23.91
CA GLY A 288 12.12 16.58 -22.95
C GLY A 288 13.26 16.58 -21.92
N LEU A 289 14.07 17.65 -21.86
CA LEU A 289 15.24 17.72 -20.99
C LEU A 289 14.86 17.70 -19.52
N TYR A 290 13.76 18.36 -19.14
CA TYR A 290 13.30 18.36 -17.75
C TYR A 290 12.92 16.95 -17.29
N GLN A 291 12.13 16.23 -18.10
CA GLN A 291 11.73 14.84 -17.80
C GLN A 291 12.96 13.95 -17.65
N LYS A 292 13.91 14.05 -18.58
CA LYS A 292 15.16 13.30 -18.53
C LYS A 292 15.96 13.61 -17.26
N ILE A 293 16.12 14.88 -16.89
CA ILE A 293 16.86 15.26 -15.67
C ILE A 293 16.19 14.67 -14.43
N ILE A 294 14.86 14.76 -14.32
CA ILE A 294 14.14 14.19 -13.17
C ILE A 294 14.29 12.66 -13.10
N GLU A 295 14.24 11.97 -14.24
CA GLU A 295 14.45 10.53 -14.30
C GLU A 295 15.88 10.13 -13.95
N ASP A 296 16.88 10.82 -14.50
CA ASP A 296 18.31 10.58 -14.25
C ASP A 296 18.67 10.86 -12.78
N GLU A 297 18.22 11.98 -12.22
CA GLU A 297 18.44 12.31 -10.80
C GLU A 297 17.71 11.35 -9.87
N GLY A 298 16.47 10.96 -10.20
CA GLY A 298 15.74 9.94 -9.45
C GLY A 298 16.44 8.58 -9.47
N PHE A 299 17.05 8.22 -10.60
CA PHE A 299 17.86 7.01 -10.75
C PHE A 299 19.17 7.08 -9.96
N ILE A 300 19.92 8.19 -10.05
CA ILE A 300 21.18 8.40 -9.33
C ILE A 300 20.97 8.42 -7.82
N ALA A 301 19.93 9.13 -7.34
CA ALA A 301 19.52 9.09 -5.93
C ALA A 301 19.17 7.66 -5.47
N GLY A 302 18.74 6.81 -6.41
CA GLY A 302 18.52 5.40 -6.19
C GLY A 302 19.80 4.57 -6.00
N ILE A 303 20.87 4.90 -6.72
CA ILE A 303 22.15 4.15 -6.70
C ILE A 303 22.86 4.32 -5.36
N GLY A 304 22.87 5.51 -4.77
CA GLY A 304 23.62 5.80 -3.54
C GLY A 304 23.20 4.99 -2.30
N ARG A 305 21.94 4.53 -2.23
CA ARG A 305 21.40 3.69 -1.14
C ARG A 305 21.36 2.20 -1.49
N GLN A 306 21.60 1.82 -2.75
CA GLN A 306 21.53 0.44 -3.22
C GLN A 306 22.56 -0.47 -2.54
N ASN A 307 23.71 0.03 -2.07
CA ASN A 307 24.70 -0.80 -1.40
C ASN A 307 24.22 -1.40 -0.05
N SER A 308 23.18 -0.84 0.57
CA SER A 308 22.57 -1.38 1.80
C SER A 308 21.27 -2.16 1.56
N GLN A 309 20.52 -1.79 0.52
CA GLN A 309 19.26 -2.45 0.16
C GLN A 309 19.40 -3.57 -0.88
N THR A 310 20.49 -3.65 -1.65
CA THR A 310 20.78 -4.80 -2.53
C THR A 310 20.74 -6.10 -1.73
N GLU A 311 21.15 -6.08 -0.46
CA GLU A 311 21.04 -7.23 0.45
C GLU A 311 19.58 -7.58 0.86
N LYS A 312 18.66 -6.61 0.90
CA LYS A 312 17.23 -6.81 1.18
C LYS A 312 16.41 -7.13 -0.08
N HIS A 313 16.72 -6.51 -1.21
CA HIS A 313 16.05 -6.76 -2.49
C HIS A 313 16.47 -8.08 -3.13
N LEU A 314 17.74 -8.52 -2.96
CA LEU A 314 18.10 -9.89 -3.33
C LEU A 314 17.39 -10.94 -2.46
N LYS A 315 17.06 -10.63 -1.20
CA LYS A 315 16.22 -11.53 -0.37
C LYS A 315 14.74 -11.55 -0.77
N GLY A 316 14.23 -10.47 -1.36
CA GLY A 316 12.84 -10.41 -1.88
C GLY A 316 12.67 -11.01 -3.28
N ALA A 317 13.74 -11.05 -4.09
CA ALA A 317 13.73 -11.64 -5.43
C ALA A 317 14.33 -13.05 -5.49
N SER A 318 15.08 -13.48 -4.46
CA SER A 318 15.41 -14.89 -4.27
C SER A 318 14.16 -15.62 -3.82
N SER A 319 13.81 -16.71 -4.50
CA SER A 319 12.83 -17.69 -4.05
C SER A 319 13.03 -17.97 -2.55
N VAL A 320 12.17 -17.39 -1.70
CA VAL A 320 12.23 -17.61 -0.27
C VAL A 320 11.91 -19.09 -0.06
N SER A 321 12.91 -19.85 0.39
CA SER A 321 12.70 -21.25 0.75
C SER A 321 11.75 -21.29 1.93
N LEU A 322 10.68 -22.06 1.81
CA LEU A 322 9.70 -22.24 2.89
C LEU A 322 10.40 -22.74 4.17
N SER A 323 10.25 -22.02 5.27
CA SER A 323 10.76 -22.45 6.58
C SER A 323 9.76 -23.39 7.27
N ILE A 324 10.25 -24.15 8.26
CA ILE A 324 9.38 -24.90 9.18
C ILE A 324 8.45 -23.94 9.94
N ASP A 325 8.93 -22.73 10.25
CA ASP A 325 8.15 -21.70 10.93
C ASP A 325 6.90 -21.30 10.13
N ASP A 326 6.99 -21.33 8.79
CA ASP A 326 5.87 -20.99 7.89
C ASP A 326 4.81 -22.11 7.84
N LEU A 327 5.21 -23.35 8.14
CA LEU A 327 4.34 -24.53 8.12
C LEU A 327 3.83 -24.95 9.50
N TYR A 328 4.24 -24.26 10.57
CA TYR A 328 3.91 -24.64 11.95
C TYR A 328 2.40 -24.83 12.17
N GLY A 329 1.56 -23.99 11.56
CA GLY A 329 0.10 -24.09 11.66
C GLY A 329 -0.47 -25.43 11.20
N VAL A 330 0.09 -26.02 10.13
CA VAL A 330 -0.36 -27.32 9.60
C VAL A 330 0.04 -28.45 10.55
N PHE A 331 1.26 -28.39 11.11
CA PHE A 331 1.70 -29.38 12.10
C PHE A 331 0.90 -29.28 13.41
N ALA A 332 0.59 -28.07 13.87
CA ALA A 332 -0.26 -27.85 15.02
C ALA A 332 -1.67 -28.44 14.81
N MET A 333 -2.25 -28.26 13.62
CA MET A 333 -3.54 -28.85 13.25
C MET A 333 -3.48 -30.39 13.25
N LEU A 334 -2.38 -30.98 12.76
CA LEU A 334 -2.18 -32.44 12.79
C LEU A 334 -2.13 -32.98 14.23
N VAL A 335 -1.37 -32.33 15.10
CA VAL A 335 -1.27 -32.72 16.53
C VAL A 335 -2.63 -32.58 17.22
N ALA A 336 -3.35 -31.49 16.98
CA ALA A 336 -4.71 -31.31 17.50
C ALA A 336 -5.65 -32.43 17.01
N GLY A 337 -5.53 -32.86 15.75
CA GLY A 337 -6.27 -33.98 15.19
C GLY A 337 -5.98 -35.31 15.89
N TYR A 338 -4.70 -35.61 16.17
CA TYR A 338 -4.33 -36.82 16.93
C TYR A 338 -4.84 -36.79 18.37
N ILE A 339 -4.78 -35.63 19.03
CA ILE A 339 -5.33 -35.47 20.39
C ILE A 339 -6.84 -35.72 20.37
N ALA A 340 -7.58 -35.12 19.43
CA ALA A 340 -9.01 -35.33 19.30
C ALA A 340 -9.38 -36.79 19.02
N ALA A 341 -8.63 -37.47 18.14
CA ALA A 341 -8.82 -38.89 17.87
C ALA A 341 -8.54 -39.76 19.11
N GLY A 342 -7.50 -39.44 19.88
CA GLY A 342 -7.17 -40.13 21.14
C GLY A 342 -8.27 -39.94 22.20
N VAL A 343 -8.80 -38.72 22.34
CA VAL A 343 -9.92 -38.44 23.25
C VAL A 343 -11.17 -39.20 22.82
N ALA A 344 -11.50 -39.22 21.52
CA ALA A 344 -12.65 -39.98 21.02
C ALA A 344 -12.52 -41.47 21.31
N LEU A 345 -11.33 -42.06 21.12
CA LEU A 345 -11.06 -43.46 21.44
C LEU A 345 -11.20 -43.74 22.94
N LEU A 346 -10.71 -42.84 23.81
CA LEU A 346 -10.87 -42.99 25.27
C LEU A 346 -12.35 -42.92 25.67
N LEU A 347 -13.12 -41.99 25.09
CA LEU A 347 -14.55 -41.88 25.33
C LEU A 347 -15.30 -43.13 24.88
N GLU A 348 -14.95 -43.70 23.72
CA GLU A 348 -15.54 -44.95 23.22
C GLU A 348 -15.21 -46.14 24.14
N LEU A 349 -13.98 -46.23 24.64
CA LEU A 349 -13.59 -47.27 25.59
C LEU A 349 -14.36 -47.16 26.92
N VAL A 350 -14.49 -45.95 27.46
CA VAL A 350 -15.27 -45.71 28.70
C VAL A 350 -16.74 -46.04 28.47
N TRP A 351 -17.31 -45.63 27.33
CA TRP A 351 -18.71 -45.90 26.99
C TRP A 351 -18.99 -47.39 26.78
N ASN A 352 -18.05 -48.17 26.25
CA ASN A 352 -18.21 -49.61 26.07
C ASN A 352 -17.88 -50.42 27.34
N TYR A 353 -17.25 -49.81 28.35
CA TYR A 353 -16.92 -50.44 29.63
C TYR A 353 -18.00 -50.24 30.71
N VAL A 354 -18.77 -49.16 30.62
CA VAL A 354 -20.00 -48.90 31.40
C VAL A 354 -21.17 -49.60 30.74
#